data_AF-A0A2V2RFE0-F1
#
_entry.id   AF-A0A2V2RFE0-F1
#
_cell.length_a   1.000
_cell.length_b   1.000
_cell.length_c   1.000
_cell.angle_alpha   90.00
_cell.angle_beta   90.00
_cell.angle_gamma   90.00
#
_symmetry.space_group_name_H-M   'P 1'
#
loop_
_entity.id
_entity.type
_entity.pdbx_description
1 polymer ?
#
loop_
_entity_poly.entity_id
_entity_poly.type
_entity_poly.pdbx_seq_one_letter_code
_entity_poly.pdbx_strand_id
1 'polypeptide(L)'
;MNEPTFGQKISWFLYQKKLSVVAKPEFLSMVKLGDPKWFELAEILIKDNNLEGRDMILDQILQNRNLKNNPKRSQYMQMVLRFLAKGILDERRKIVKFVDNNSELFAQKDQIRDSLLAFLLTAQRDSDHSISNTAESAYNKLKGEEVNPMQMRDHRS
;
A
#
# COMPACT_ATOMS: atom_id res chain seq x y z
N MET A 1 -1.77 22.17 -12.47
CA MET A 1 -1.18 20.99 -13.16
C MET A 1 -0.60 21.48 -14.48
N ASN A 2 0.62 21.09 -14.80
CA ASN A 2 1.21 21.39 -16.12
C ASN A 2 0.51 20.54 -17.18
N GLU A 3 0.22 21.14 -18.33
CA GLU A 3 -0.40 20.44 -19.45
C GLU A 3 0.55 19.33 -19.97
N PRO A 4 0.06 18.11 -20.24
CA PRO A 4 0.93 17.03 -20.71
C PRO A 4 1.58 17.37 -22.06
N THR A 5 2.86 17.02 -22.19
CA THR A 5 3.61 17.26 -23.42
C THR A 5 3.03 16.47 -24.60
N PHE A 6 3.33 16.89 -25.83
CA PHE A 6 2.87 16.17 -27.04
C PHE A 6 3.28 14.68 -27.03
N GLY A 7 4.51 14.38 -26.62
CA GLY A 7 4.99 12.99 -26.49
C GLY A 7 4.24 12.19 -25.42
N GLN A 8 3.83 12.83 -24.32
CA GLN A 8 2.98 12.20 -23.30
C GLN A 8 1.57 11.94 -23.83
N LYS A 9 0.97 12.88 -24.57
CA LYS A 9 -0.34 12.72 -25.22
C LYS A 9 -0.31 11.55 -26.22
N ILE A 10 0.75 11.42 -27.03
CA ILE A 10 0.93 10.27 -27.95
C ILE A 10 1.10 8.96 -27.17
N SER A 11 1.99 8.93 -26.16
CA SER A 11 2.23 7.72 -25.36
C SER A 11 0.94 7.24 -24.68
N TRP A 12 0.14 8.17 -24.16
CA TRP A 12 -1.16 7.88 -23.57
C TRP A 12 -2.15 7.32 -24.59
N PHE A 13 -2.26 7.93 -25.78
CA PHE A 13 -3.10 7.45 -26.87
C PHE A 13 -2.70 6.02 -27.31
N LEU A 14 -1.42 5.76 -27.50
CA LEU A 14 -0.93 4.43 -27.89
C LEU A 14 -1.16 3.38 -26.79
N TYR A 15 -1.01 3.75 -25.52
CA TYR A 15 -1.39 2.91 -24.38
C TYR A 15 -2.89 2.58 -24.40
N GLN A 16 -3.76 3.58 -24.60
CA GLN A 16 -5.21 3.37 -24.72
C GLN A 16 -5.59 2.45 -25.88
N LYS A 17 -4.84 2.50 -26.98
CA LYS A 17 -5.02 1.61 -28.14
C LYS A 17 -4.33 0.25 -28.00
N LYS A 18 -3.61 -0.01 -26.91
CA LYS A 18 -2.79 -1.21 -26.69
C LYS A 18 -1.73 -1.44 -27.79
N LEU A 19 -1.33 -0.37 -28.48
CA LEU A 19 -0.44 -0.42 -29.65
C LEU A 19 1.05 -0.22 -29.29
N SER A 20 1.34 0.33 -28.11
CA SER A 20 2.68 0.32 -27.52
C SER A 20 2.56 0.09 -26.01
N VAL A 21 3.14 -1.01 -25.54
CA VAL A 21 3.09 -1.44 -24.13
C VAL A 21 4.34 -0.96 -23.42
N VAL A 22 4.22 0.08 -22.61
CA VAL A 22 4.64 0.12 -21.20
C VAL A 22 3.80 1.22 -20.55
N ALA A 23 2.99 0.90 -19.54
CA ALA A 23 2.34 1.94 -18.75
C ALA A 23 3.45 2.79 -18.12
N LYS A 24 3.40 4.11 -18.26
CA LYS A 24 4.42 4.99 -17.67
C LYS A 24 3.93 5.60 -16.35
N PRO A 25 4.81 5.84 -15.37
CA PRO A 25 4.43 6.40 -14.07
C PRO A 25 3.64 7.71 -14.18
N GLU A 26 3.98 8.57 -15.15
CA GLU A 26 3.34 9.87 -15.34
C GLU A 26 1.84 9.75 -15.66
N PHE A 27 1.39 8.61 -16.19
CA PHE A 27 -0.02 8.36 -16.45
C PHE A 27 -0.86 8.30 -15.18
N LEU A 28 -0.27 7.95 -14.03
CA LEU A 28 -0.97 8.00 -12.74
C LEU A 28 -1.40 9.42 -12.36
N SER A 29 -0.70 10.44 -12.86
CA SER A 29 -1.08 11.85 -12.66
C SER A 29 -2.17 12.34 -13.62
N MET A 30 -2.36 11.64 -14.73
CA MET A 30 -3.37 11.96 -15.76
C MET A 30 -4.74 11.34 -15.45
N VAL A 31 -4.78 10.39 -14.51
CA VAL A 31 -5.99 9.68 -14.11
C VAL A 31 -6.31 10.02 -12.65
N LYS A 32 -7.58 10.29 -12.36
CA LYS A 32 -8.01 10.56 -10.98
C LYS A 32 -7.74 9.34 -10.10
N LEU A 33 -7.07 9.56 -8.97
CA LEU A 33 -6.89 8.54 -7.94
C LEU A 33 -8.24 7.91 -7.56
N GLY A 34 -8.33 6.58 -7.69
CA GLY A 34 -9.56 5.81 -7.42
C GLY A 34 -10.43 5.53 -8.64
N ASP A 35 -10.09 6.06 -9.81
CA ASP A 35 -10.68 5.63 -11.08
C ASP A 35 -10.25 4.18 -11.39
N PRO A 36 -11.14 3.32 -11.95
CA PRO A 36 -10.74 1.98 -12.42
C PRO A 36 -9.46 1.98 -13.26
N LYS A 37 -9.28 2.99 -14.12
CA LYS A 37 -8.10 3.12 -14.97
C LYS A 37 -6.82 3.36 -14.18
N TRP A 38 -6.92 4.02 -13.02
CA TRP A 38 -5.78 4.24 -12.13
C TRP A 38 -5.30 2.91 -11.54
N PHE A 39 -6.23 2.05 -11.12
CA PHE A 39 -5.89 0.71 -10.61
C PHE A 39 -5.28 -0.18 -11.70
N GLU A 40 -5.78 -0.12 -12.93
CA GLU A 40 -5.18 -0.83 -14.07
C GLU A 40 -3.73 -0.40 -14.31
N LEU A 41 -3.46 0.91 -14.31
CA LEU A 41 -2.10 1.45 -14.46
C LEU A 41 -1.20 0.98 -13.31
N ALA A 42 -1.71 1.07 -12.08
CA ALA A 42 -0.97 0.69 -10.89
C ALA A 42 -0.59 -0.80 -10.90
N GLU A 43 -1.51 -1.67 -11.32
CA GLU A 43 -1.25 -3.11 -11.48
C GLU A 43 -0.16 -3.41 -12.52
N ILE A 44 -0.17 -2.70 -13.66
CA ILE A 44 0.87 -2.86 -14.69
C ILE A 44 2.23 -2.45 -14.12
N LEU A 45 2.32 -1.25 -13.54
CA LEU A 45 3.57 -0.71 -12.99
C LEU A 45 4.14 -1.59 -11.87
N ILE A 46 3.29 -2.15 -11.01
CA ILE A 46 3.70 -3.10 -9.97
C ILE A 46 4.21 -4.41 -10.58
N LYS A 47 3.52 -4.96 -11.58
CA LYS A 47 3.92 -6.22 -12.25
C LYS A 47 5.23 -6.07 -13.02
N ASP A 48 5.43 -4.93 -13.67
CA ASP A 48 6.64 -4.60 -14.42
C ASP A 48 7.80 -4.21 -13.49
N ASN A 49 7.57 -4.20 -12.17
CA ASN A 49 8.54 -3.79 -11.15
C ASN A 49 9.12 -2.39 -11.41
N ASN A 50 8.31 -1.48 -11.95
CA ASN A 50 8.72 -0.11 -12.22
C ASN A 50 8.83 0.66 -10.89
N LEU A 51 10.05 0.88 -10.41
CA LEU A 51 10.31 1.44 -9.07
C LEU A 51 9.68 2.82 -8.86
N GLU A 52 9.79 3.71 -9.85
CA GLU A 52 9.19 5.05 -9.80
C GLU A 52 7.66 4.96 -9.73
N GLY A 53 7.06 4.14 -10.59
CA GLY A 53 5.62 3.92 -10.58
C GLY A 53 5.13 3.35 -9.25
N ARG A 54 5.84 2.38 -8.69
CA ARG A 54 5.53 1.78 -7.38
C ARG A 54 5.58 2.81 -6.25
N ASP A 55 6.61 3.64 -6.21
CA ASP A 55 6.73 4.68 -5.18
C ASP A 55 5.61 5.73 -5.32
N MET A 56 5.30 6.16 -6.54
CA MET A 56 4.16 7.06 -6.80
C MET A 56 2.82 6.46 -6.36
N ILE A 57 2.58 5.19 -6.66
CA ILE A 57 1.36 4.47 -6.25
C ILE A 57 1.28 4.43 -4.72
N LEU A 58 2.38 4.04 -4.07
CA LEU A 58 2.44 3.94 -2.62
C LEU A 58 2.16 5.30 -1.98
N ASP A 59 2.86 6.35 -2.40
CA ASP A 59 2.69 7.70 -1.86
C ASP A 59 1.24 8.20 -2.05
N GLN A 60 0.62 7.95 -3.20
CA GLN A 60 -0.79 8.31 -3.44
C GLN A 60 -1.77 7.52 -2.54
N ILE A 61 -1.49 6.25 -2.26
CA ILE A 61 -2.28 5.44 -1.31
C ILE A 61 -2.14 6.02 0.10
N LEU A 62 -0.91 6.28 0.54
CA LEU A 62 -0.60 6.77 1.89
C LEU A 62 -1.16 8.17 2.16
N GLN A 63 -1.28 8.99 1.12
CA GLN A 63 -1.87 10.33 1.22
C GLN A 63 -3.41 10.34 1.18
N ASN A 64 -4.06 9.21 0.91
CA ASN A 64 -5.51 9.13 0.83
C ASN A 64 -6.17 9.13 2.22
N ARG A 65 -6.54 10.32 2.71
CA ARG A 65 -7.09 10.52 4.06
C ARG A 65 -8.52 9.99 4.27
N ASN A 66 -9.28 9.76 3.19
CA ASN A 66 -10.72 9.43 3.27
C ASN A 66 -11.02 7.98 2.84
N LEU A 67 -10.13 7.03 3.17
CA LEU A 67 -10.31 5.62 2.79
C LEU A 67 -11.52 4.95 3.44
N LYS A 68 -11.90 5.34 4.67
CA LYS A 68 -12.97 4.70 5.44
C LYS A 68 -14.31 4.65 4.70
N ASN A 69 -14.69 5.76 4.05
CA ASN A 69 -15.96 5.90 3.34
C ASN A 69 -15.77 5.85 1.80
N ASN A 70 -14.60 5.44 1.32
CA ASN A 70 -14.32 5.44 -0.11
C ASN A 70 -15.04 4.27 -0.79
N PRO A 71 -15.82 4.50 -1.88
CA PRO A 71 -16.50 3.42 -2.60
C PRO A 71 -15.52 2.39 -3.20
N LYS A 72 -14.24 2.75 -3.36
CA LYS A 72 -13.16 1.87 -3.82
C LYS A 72 -12.27 1.37 -2.69
N ARG A 73 -12.69 1.48 -1.42
CA ARG A 73 -11.93 1.04 -0.24
C ARG A 73 -11.32 -0.35 -0.45
N SER A 74 -12.12 -1.34 -0.86
CA SER A 74 -11.64 -2.71 -1.06
C SER A 74 -10.45 -2.79 -2.04
N GLN A 75 -10.45 -1.99 -3.12
CA GLN A 75 -9.37 -1.99 -4.10
C GLN A 75 -8.10 -1.35 -3.52
N TYR A 76 -8.24 -0.26 -2.76
CA TYR A 76 -7.10 0.32 -2.04
C TYR A 76 -6.50 -0.64 -1.02
N MET A 77 -7.33 -1.33 -0.24
CA MET A 77 -6.85 -2.29 0.74
C MET A 77 -6.14 -3.46 0.07
N GLN A 78 -6.60 -3.93 -1.10
CA GLN A 78 -5.87 -4.94 -1.88
C GLN A 78 -4.49 -4.46 -2.31
N MET A 79 -4.33 -3.17 -2.66
CA MET A 79 -3.02 -2.59 -2.97
C MET A 79 -2.12 -2.53 -1.74
N VAL A 80 -2.66 -2.16 -0.57
CA VAL A 80 -1.94 -2.21 0.72
C VAL A 80 -1.40 -3.61 0.99
N LEU A 81 -2.24 -4.64 0.85
CA LEU A 81 -1.85 -6.04 1.04
C LEU A 81 -0.74 -6.45 0.07
N ARG A 82 -0.78 -5.96 -1.18
CA ARG A 82 0.28 -6.25 -2.17
C ARG A 82 1.63 -5.66 -1.80
N PHE A 83 1.68 -4.41 -1.35
CA PHE A 83 2.92 -3.81 -0.86
C PHE A 83 3.44 -4.50 0.40
N LEU A 84 2.55 -4.97 1.27
CA LEU A 84 2.98 -5.72 2.45
C LEU A 84 3.57 -7.09 2.06
N ALA A 85 2.96 -7.79 1.10
CA ALA A 85 3.38 -9.12 0.68
C ALA A 85 4.58 -9.14 -0.27
N LYS A 86 4.68 -8.16 -1.17
CA LYS A 86 5.66 -8.12 -2.28
C LYS A 86 6.39 -6.78 -2.39
N GLY A 87 6.34 -5.96 -1.34
CA GLY A 87 7.07 -4.71 -1.30
C GLY A 87 8.57 -4.95 -1.13
N ILE A 88 9.38 -4.07 -1.70
CA ILE A 88 10.80 -3.95 -1.31
C ILE A 88 10.90 -3.35 0.10
N LEU A 89 12.09 -3.36 0.69
CA LEU A 89 12.31 -3.02 2.10
C LEU A 89 11.65 -1.69 2.51
N ASP A 90 11.91 -0.61 1.77
CA ASP A 90 11.39 0.71 2.12
C ASP A 90 9.87 0.83 1.93
N GLU A 91 9.32 0.16 0.91
CA GLU A 91 7.87 0.08 0.72
C GLU A 91 7.19 -0.67 1.88
N ARG A 92 7.81 -1.78 2.34
CA ARG A 92 7.31 -2.53 3.51
C ARG A 92 7.37 -1.70 4.78
N ARG A 93 8.46 -0.96 5.02
CA ARG A 93 8.57 -0.03 6.16
C ARG A 93 7.45 1.02 6.12
N LYS A 94 7.24 1.67 4.97
CA LYS A 94 6.18 2.67 4.77
C LYS A 94 4.79 2.06 5.01
N ILE A 95 4.49 0.89 4.43
CA ILE A 95 3.15 0.30 4.50
C ILE A 95 2.81 -0.27 5.88
N VAL A 96 3.77 -0.91 6.57
CA VAL A 96 3.55 -1.42 7.92
C VAL A 96 3.28 -0.27 8.89
N LYS A 97 4.06 0.82 8.78
CA LYS A 97 3.82 2.05 9.56
C LYS A 97 2.46 2.67 9.25
N PHE A 98 2.03 2.65 8.00
CA PHE A 98 0.70 3.12 7.62
C PHE A 98 -0.41 2.29 8.26
N VAL A 99 -0.29 0.96 8.22
CA VAL A 99 -1.26 0.06 8.86
C VAL A 99 -1.29 0.28 10.38
N ASP A 100 -0.12 0.42 11.01
CA ASP A 100 -0.01 0.69 12.45
C ASP A 100 -0.68 1.99 12.89
N ASN A 101 -0.51 3.05 12.09
CA ASN A 101 -1.05 4.39 12.37
C ASN A 101 -2.54 4.52 12.05
N ASN A 102 -3.11 3.62 11.25
CA ASN A 102 -4.48 3.70 10.76
C ASN A 102 -5.22 2.36 10.97
N SER A 103 -4.95 1.67 12.09
CA SER A 103 -5.49 0.34 12.38
C SER A 103 -7.02 0.31 12.41
N GLU A 104 -7.65 1.43 12.75
CA GLU A 104 -9.10 1.64 12.72
C GLU A 104 -9.70 1.52 11.30
N LEU A 105 -8.91 1.78 10.24
CA LEU A 105 -9.33 1.55 8.86
C LEU A 105 -9.51 0.07 8.52
N PHE A 106 -8.85 -0.81 9.28
CA PHE A 106 -8.80 -2.25 9.05
C PHE A 106 -9.46 -3.06 10.18
N ALA A 107 -10.10 -2.41 11.16
CA ALA A 107 -10.68 -3.06 12.33
C ALA A 107 -11.94 -3.89 12.02
N GLN A 108 -12.58 -3.69 10.87
CA GLN A 108 -13.76 -4.47 10.47
C GLN A 108 -13.38 -5.94 10.27
N LYS A 109 -14.15 -6.85 10.86
CA LYS A 109 -13.98 -8.29 10.65
C LYS A 109 -14.42 -8.66 9.24
N ASP A 110 -13.47 -8.66 8.31
CA ASP A 110 -13.63 -9.07 6.93
C ASP A 110 -12.40 -9.86 6.45
N GLN A 111 -12.50 -10.44 5.25
CA GLN A 111 -11.42 -11.21 4.63
C GLN A 111 -10.12 -10.38 4.45
N ILE A 112 -10.25 -9.06 4.31
CA ILE A 112 -9.12 -8.15 4.14
C ILE A 112 -8.34 -8.05 5.46
N ARG A 113 -9.04 -7.90 6.59
CA ARG A 113 -8.43 -7.93 7.93
C ARG A 113 -7.72 -9.24 8.19
N ASP A 114 -8.34 -10.38 7.86
CA ASP A 114 -7.72 -11.68 8.09
C ASP A 114 -6.45 -11.87 7.26
N SER A 115 -6.48 -11.42 6.00
CA SER A 115 -5.30 -11.41 5.12
C SER A 115 -4.21 -10.48 5.67
N LEU A 116 -4.60 -9.30 6.16
CA LEU A 116 -3.67 -8.33 6.74
C LEU A 116 -2.96 -8.90 7.97
N LEU A 117 -3.71 -9.53 8.89
CA LEU A 117 -3.16 -10.17 10.07
C LEU A 117 -2.13 -11.27 9.69
N ALA A 118 -2.41 -12.08 8.67
CA ALA A 118 -1.47 -13.10 8.20
C ALA A 118 -0.17 -12.50 7.65
N PHE A 119 -0.26 -11.41 6.89
CA PHE A 119 0.93 -10.73 6.37
C PHE A 119 1.70 -9.99 7.46
N LEU A 120 1.03 -9.39 8.44
CA LEU A 120 1.68 -8.78 9.60
C LEU A 120 2.44 -9.82 10.44
N LEU A 121 1.87 -11.00 10.66
CA LEU A 121 2.58 -12.12 11.32
C LEU A 121 3.84 -12.54 10.57
N THR A 122 3.81 -12.47 9.23
CA THR A 122 4.99 -12.74 8.41
C THR A 122 6.02 -11.61 8.55
N ALA A 123 5.56 -10.35 8.53
CA ALA A 123 6.41 -9.17 8.70
C ALA A 123 7.06 -9.08 10.09
N GLN A 124 6.46 -9.64 11.14
CA GLN A 124 7.09 -9.76 12.47
C GLN A 124 8.39 -10.58 12.44
N ARG A 125 8.54 -11.47 11.46
CA ARG A 125 9.74 -12.31 11.27
C ARG A 125 10.74 -11.70 10.27
N ASP A 126 10.51 -10.46 9.82
CA ASP A 126 11.44 -9.75 8.96
C ASP A 126 12.75 -9.46 9.72
N SER A 127 13.89 -9.54 9.03
CA SER A 127 15.20 -9.25 9.62
C SER A 127 15.37 -7.75 9.92
N ASP A 128 14.55 -6.89 9.31
CA ASP A 128 14.49 -5.49 9.64
C ASP A 128 13.70 -5.25 10.93
N HIS A 129 14.39 -4.85 12.00
CA HIS A 129 13.78 -4.59 13.30
C HIS A 129 12.67 -3.53 13.25
N SER A 130 12.77 -2.54 12.35
CA SER A 130 11.72 -1.53 12.22
C SER A 130 10.43 -2.14 11.67
N ILE A 131 10.52 -3.00 10.64
CA ILE A 131 9.37 -3.74 10.12
C ILE A 131 8.82 -4.68 11.19
N SER A 132 9.68 -5.48 11.81
CA SER A 132 9.28 -6.50 12.80
C SER A 132 8.49 -5.88 13.96
N ASN A 133 9.07 -4.88 14.64
CA ASN A 133 8.44 -4.23 15.80
C ASN A 133 7.15 -3.48 15.42
N THR A 134 7.14 -2.81 14.26
CA THR A 134 5.95 -2.06 13.82
C THR A 134 4.83 -3.01 13.40
N ALA A 135 5.16 -4.16 12.81
CA ALA A 135 4.19 -5.18 12.45
C ALA A 135 3.57 -5.86 13.69
N GLU A 136 4.36 -6.06 14.74
CA GLU A 136 3.86 -6.52 16.04
C GLU A 136 2.86 -5.52 16.64
N SER A 137 3.23 -4.24 16.71
CA SER A 137 2.34 -3.19 17.21
C SER A 137 1.03 -3.11 16.41
N ALA A 138 1.12 -3.12 15.09
CA ALA A 138 -0.03 -3.09 14.20
C ALA A 138 -0.94 -4.30 14.38
N TYR A 139 -0.36 -5.49 14.51
CA TYR A 139 -1.10 -6.74 14.71
C TYR A 139 -1.90 -6.71 16.01
N ASN A 140 -1.28 -6.29 17.11
CA ASN A 140 -1.91 -6.22 18.44
C ASN A 140 -3.07 -5.21 18.44
N LYS A 141 -2.85 -4.01 17.87
CA LYS A 141 -3.92 -3.01 17.67
C LYS A 141 -5.11 -3.57 16.89
N LEU A 142 -4.86 -4.32 15.82
CA LEU A 142 -5.93 -4.91 14.99
C LEU A 142 -6.65 -6.08 15.65
N LYS A 143 -5.98 -6.82 16.53
CA LYS A 143 -6.59 -7.87 17.35
C LYS A 143 -7.47 -7.31 18.47
N GLY A 144 -7.28 -6.04 18.84
CA GLY A 144 -7.88 -5.45 20.04
C GLY A 144 -7.12 -5.84 21.32
N GLU A 145 -5.89 -6.31 21.16
CA GLU A 145 -4.96 -6.56 22.25
C GLU A 145 -4.18 -5.24 22.43
N GLU A 146 -4.62 -4.39 23.36
CA GLU A 146 -3.81 -3.24 23.74
C GLU A 146 -2.48 -3.77 24.29
N VAL A 147 -1.38 -3.40 23.62
CA VAL A 147 -0.03 -3.71 24.09
C VAL A 147 0.14 -3.03 25.43
N ASN A 148 0.00 -3.79 26.52
CA ASN A 148 0.27 -3.29 27.85
C ASN A 148 1.79 -3.14 27.99
N PRO A 149 2.35 -1.91 28.04
CA PRO A 149 3.80 -1.70 28.03
C PRO A 149 4.51 -2.21 29.31
N MET A 150 3.79 -2.81 30.26
CA MET A 150 4.34 -3.31 31.52
C MET A 150 4.99 -4.70 31.43
N GLN A 151 4.84 -5.47 30.36
CA GLN A 151 5.44 -6.83 30.29
C GLN A 151 6.91 -6.89 29.86
N MET A 152 7.54 -5.76 29.50
CA MET A 152 8.98 -5.73 29.15
C MET A 152 9.92 -5.52 30.35
N ARG A 153 9.42 -5.43 31.59
CA ARG A 153 10.27 -5.17 32.78
C ARG A 153 10.63 -6.40 33.62
N ASP A 154 9.99 -7.55 33.43
CA ASP A 154 10.10 -8.66 34.40
C ASP A 154 10.99 -9.84 33.94
N HIS A 155 12.00 -9.59 33.10
CA HIS A 155 13.07 -10.56 32.79
C HIS A 155 14.48 -10.03 33.08
N ARG A 156 14.62 -9.29 34.18
CA ARG A 156 15.90 -9.14 34.88
C ARG A 156 15.66 -9.27 36.38
N SER A 157 15.67 -10.51 36.86
CA SER A 157 15.95 -10.85 38.26
C SER A 157 16.68 -12.18 38.27
#